data_AF-A0A0J1JVA3-F1
#
_entry.id   AF-A0A0J1JVA3-F1
#
_cell.length_a   1.000
_cell.length_b   1.000
_cell.length_c   1.000
_cell.angle_alpha   90.00
_cell.angle_beta   90.00
_cell.angle_gamma   90.00
#
_symmetry.space_group_name_H-M   'P 1'
#
loop_
_entity.id
_entity.type
_entity.pdbx_description
1 polymer ?
#
loop_
_entity_poly.entity_id
_entity_poly.type
_entity_poly.pdbx_seq_one_letter_code
_entity_poly.pdbx_strand_id
1 'polypeptide(L)'
;MKQRPEPTDNLALLIGRDLLCVGKIPSVLLVLVLISALGVVYITHQSRQLIAQQEQLLIERDQLDIEWRNQILEENSLAEHSRVERLAEKEMDMKRPSREDEVIVK
;
A
#
# COMPACT_ATOMS: atom_id res chain seq x y z
N MET A 1 71.81 -23.72 39.06
CA MET A 1 70.44 -24.24 38.88
C MET A 1 69.46 -23.09 39.05
N LYS A 2 69.03 -22.43 37.97
CA LYS A 2 68.09 -21.30 38.02
C LYS A 2 66.81 -21.75 37.31
N GLN A 3 65.83 -22.16 38.10
CA GLN A 3 64.46 -22.43 37.63
C GLN A 3 63.94 -21.18 36.92
N ARG A 4 63.56 -21.32 35.66
CA ARG A 4 62.83 -20.31 34.90
C ARG A 4 61.34 -20.65 35.06
N PRO A 5 60.49 -19.72 35.50
CA PRO A 5 59.07 -20.02 35.71
C PRO A 5 58.39 -20.31 34.37
N GLU A 6 57.60 -21.38 34.33
CA GLU A 6 56.72 -21.75 33.21
C GLU A 6 55.67 -20.63 33.01
N PRO A 7 55.49 -20.10 31.80
CA PRO A 7 54.40 -19.19 31.53
C PRO A 7 53.10 -20.01 31.52
N THR A 8 52.25 -19.82 32.53
CA THR A 8 50.85 -20.28 32.50
C THR A 8 50.04 -19.39 31.56
N ASP A 9 50.46 -19.33 30.30
CA ASP A 9 49.69 -18.67 29.27
C ASP A 9 48.54 -19.61 28.92
N ASN A 10 47.32 -19.14 29.21
CA ASN A 10 46.09 -19.85 28.90
C ASN A 10 46.07 -20.27 27.42
N LEU A 11 46.38 -21.55 27.15
CA LEU A 11 46.46 -22.11 25.79
C LEU A 11 45.14 -21.93 25.03
N ALA A 12 44.01 -22.03 25.75
CA ALA A 12 42.69 -21.73 25.20
C ALA A 12 42.56 -20.28 24.72
N LEU A 13 43.16 -19.33 25.45
CA LEU A 13 43.18 -17.93 25.09
C LEU A 13 44.11 -17.69 23.88
N LEU A 14 45.23 -18.41 23.80
CA LEU A 14 46.16 -18.32 22.69
C LEU A 14 45.56 -18.87 21.40
N ILE A 15 44.93 -20.05 21.44
CA ILE A 15 44.25 -20.68 20.30
C ILE A 15 43.05 -19.84 19.85
N GLY A 16 42.26 -19.31 20.80
CA GLY A 16 41.17 -18.39 20.48
C GLY A 16 41.66 -17.12 19.79
N ARG A 17 42.78 -16.55 20.27
CA ARG A 17 43.41 -15.38 19.66
C ARG A 17 44.02 -15.70 18.30
N ASP A 18 44.62 -16.88 18.12
CA ASP A 18 45.26 -17.29 16.87
C ASP A 18 44.23 -17.58 15.77
N LEU A 19 43.10 -18.21 16.12
CA LEU A 19 41.97 -18.39 15.21
C LEU A 19 41.37 -17.04 14.77
N LEU A 20 41.23 -16.10 15.70
CA LEU A 20 40.80 -14.73 15.41
C LEU A 20 41.85 -13.89 14.66
N CYS A 21 43.14 -14.19 14.82
CA CYS A 21 44.24 -13.42 14.23
C CYS A 21 44.64 -13.93 12.84
N VAL A 22 44.58 -15.23 12.59
CA VAL A 22 44.77 -15.86 11.26
C VAL A 22 43.50 -15.70 10.41
N GLY A 23 42.32 -15.74 11.03
CA GLY A 23 41.01 -15.61 10.38
C GLY A 23 40.47 -14.17 10.29
N LYS A 24 41.32 -13.13 10.19
CA LYS A 24 40.83 -11.74 10.14
C LYS A 24 39.89 -11.47 8.95
N ILE A 25 40.20 -12.02 7.78
CA ILE A 25 39.35 -11.88 6.59
C ILE A 25 37.99 -12.58 6.78
N PRO A 26 37.93 -13.89 7.14
CA PRO A 26 36.64 -14.56 7.32
C PRO A 26 35.81 -14.01 8.48
N SER A 27 36.43 -13.54 9.58
CA SER A 27 35.70 -12.90 10.68
C SER A 27 35.06 -11.57 10.27
N VAL A 28 35.77 -10.72 9.53
CA VAL A 28 35.20 -9.48 8.96
C VAL A 28 34.07 -9.80 7.99
N LEU A 29 34.25 -10.82 7.14
CA LEU A 29 33.22 -11.24 6.18
C LEU A 29 31.96 -11.75 6.88
N LEU A 30 32.11 -12.50 7.97
CA LEU A 30 31.01 -12.97 8.81
C LEU A 30 30.22 -11.78 9.40
N VAL A 31 30.92 -10.80 9.96
CA VAL A 31 30.28 -9.58 10.49
C VAL A 31 29.53 -8.84 9.38
N LEU A 32 30.11 -8.73 8.20
CA LEU A 32 29.50 -8.04 7.06
C LEU A 32 28.23 -8.75 6.57
N VAL A 33 28.24 -10.08 6.55
CA VAL A 33 27.05 -10.89 6.23
C VAL A 33 25.96 -10.73 7.29
N LEU A 34 26.32 -10.70 8.58
CA LEU A 34 25.35 -10.45 9.66
C LEU A 34 24.70 -9.07 9.54
N ILE A 35 25.50 -8.04 9.27
CA ILE A 35 24.99 -6.67 9.03
C ILE A 35 24.05 -6.66 7.82
N SER A 36 24.42 -7.33 6.73
CA SER A 36 23.58 -7.45 5.54
C SER A 36 22.24 -8.13 5.86
N ALA A 37 22.27 -9.25 6.58
CA ALA A 37 21.07 -9.99 6.95
C ALA A 37 20.12 -9.14 7.81
N LEU A 38 20.65 -8.44 8.83
CA LEU A 38 19.87 -7.52 9.66
C LEU A 38 19.33 -6.33 8.83
N GLY A 39 20.13 -5.80 7.91
CA GLY A 39 19.72 -4.74 6.99
C GLY A 39 18.53 -5.15 6.11
N VAL A 40 18.55 -6.35 5.53
CA VAL A 40 17.43 -6.88 4.73
C VAL A 40 16.15 -7.00 5.56
N VAL A 41 16.25 -7.52 6.80
CA VAL A 41 15.09 -7.61 7.69
C VAL A 41 14.54 -6.23 8.02
N TYR A 42 15.41 -5.27 8.33
CA TYR A 42 15.04 -3.89 8.65
C TYR A 42 14.33 -3.22 7.47
N ILE A 43 14.91 -3.29 6.27
CA ILE A 43 14.32 -2.73 5.04
C ILE A 43 12.96 -3.37 4.76
N THR A 44 12.83 -4.68 4.93
CA THR A 44 11.55 -5.39 4.74
C THR A 44 10.50 -4.90 5.73
N HIS A 45 10.86 -4.70 6.99
CA HIS A 45 9.93 -4.20 8.00
C HIS A 45 9.47 -2.77 7.68
N GLN A 46 10.41 -1.89 7.32
CA GLN A 46 10.10 -0.52 6.88
C GLN A 46 9.21 -0.51 5.63
N SER A 47 9.54 -1.33 4.64
CA SER A 47 8.76 -1.46 3.40
C SER A 47 7.32 -1.87 3.68
N ARG A 48 7.07 -2.82 4.59
CA ARG A 48 5.69 -3.18 4.99
C ARG A 48 4.94 -2.01 5.61
N GLN A 49 5.59 -1.20 6.45
CA GLN A 49 4.94 -0.03 7.06
C GLN A 49 4.59 1.05 6.01
N LEU A 50 5.54 1.35 5.11
CA LEU A 50 5.31 2.34 4.04
C LEU A 50 4.22 1.88 3.05
N ILE A 51 4.20 0.59 2.70
CA ILE A 51 3.17 0.02 1.82
C ILE A 51 1.80 0.13 2.47
N ALA A 52 1.67 -0.17 3.78
CA ALA A 52 0.39 -0.06 4.47
C ALA A 52 -0.18 1.37 4.46
N GLN A 53 0.68 2.38 4.61
CA GLN A 53 0.25 3.79 4.53
C GLN A 53 -0.20 4.17 3.11
N GLN A 54 0.53 3.72 2.09
CA GLN A 54 0.14 3.94 0.70
C GLN A 54 -1.19 3.25 0.37
N GLU A 55 -1.39 2.03 0.87
CA GLU A 55 -2.61 1.26 0.66
C GLU A 55 -3.84 1.96 1.28
N GLN A 56 -3.69 2.58 2.45
CA GLN A 56 -4.76 3.37 3.07
C GLN A 56 -5.20 4.57 2.20
N LEU A 57 -4.23 5.33 1.66
CA LEU A 57 -4.51 6.46 0.77
C LEU A 57 -5.18 6.01 -0.53
N LEU A 58 -4.78 4.85 -1.07
CA LEU A 58 -5.42 4.27 -2.26
C LEU A 58 -6.87 3.88 -1.99
N ILE A 59 -7.15 3.28 -0.83
CA ILE A 59 -8.51 2.92 -0.43
C ILE A 59 -9.40 4.17 -0.31
N GLU A 60 -8.91 5.24 0.31
CA GLU A 60 -9.65 6.50 0.44
C GLU A 60 -9.97 7.11 -0.94
N ARG A 61 -8.98 7.11 -1.85
CA ARG A 61 -9.20 7.58 -3.23
C ARG A 61 -10.27 6.75 -3.93
N ASP A 62 -10.21 5.42 -3.81
CA ASP A 62 -11.18 4.54 -4.44
C ASP A 62 -12.60 4.73 -3.89
N GLN A 63 -12.74 5.03 -2.60
CA GLN A 63 -14.03 5.38 -2.00
C GLN A 63 -14.59 6.67 -2.60
N LEU A 64 -13.77 7.73 -2.71
CA LEU A 64 -14.18 8.99 -3.32
C LEU A 64 -14.56 8.82 -4.80
N ASP A 65 -13.83 7.98 -5.55
CA ASP A 65 -14.16 7.68 -6.95
C ASP A 65 -15.52 6.97 -7.08
N ILE A 66 -15.87 6.10 -6.14
CA ILE A 66 -17.19 5.45 -6.09
C ILE A 66 -18.28 6.47 -5.80
N GLU A 67 -18.08 7.34 -4.80
CA GLU A 67 -19.04 8.39 -4.45
C GLU A 67 -19.26 9.35 -5.60
N TRP A 68 -18.19 9.80 -6.26
CA TRP A 68 -18.25 10.64 -7.45
C TRP A 68 -19.08 9.99 -8.56
N ARG A 69 -18.81 8.71 -8.85
CA ARG A 69 -19.56 7.97 -9.88
C ARG A 69 -21.04 7.86 -9.53
N ASN A 70 -21.37 7.67 -8.26
CA ASN A 70 -22.76 7.63 -7.81
C ASN A 70 -23.44 9.00 -8.01
N GLN A 71 -22.79 10.09 -7.63
CA GLN A 71 -23.33 11.45 -7.85
C GLN A 71 -23.56 11.75 -9.33
N ILE A 72 -22.61 11.37 -10.20
CA ILE A 72 -22.77 11.51 -11.65
C ILE A 72 -24.00 10.73 -12.15
N LEU A 73 -24.23 9.51 -11.64
CA LEU A 73 -25.39 8.71 -12.03
C LEU A 73 -26.70 9.33 -11.55
N GLU A 74 -26.73 9.88 -10.33
CA GLU A 74 -27.88 10.62 -9.80
C GLU A 74 -28.20 11.86 -10.63
N GLU A 75 -27.19 12.67 -10.97
CA GLU A 75 -27.37 13.86 -11.82
C GLU A 75 -27.83 13.48 -13.23
N ASN A 76 -27.25 12.44 -13.85
CA ASN A 76 -27.68 11.99 -15.17
C ASN A 76 -29.11 11.44 -15.14
N SER A 77 -29.51 10.73 -14.09
CA SER A 77 -30.89 10.26 -13.92
C SER A 77 -31.88 11.44 -13.81
N LEU A 78 -31.52 12.46 -13.04
CA LEU A 78 -32.29 13.69 -12.92
C LEU A 78 -32.32 14.49 -14.23
N ALA A 79 -31.22 14.49 -14.99
CA ALA A 79 -31.11 15.21 -16.25
C ALA A 79 -31.84 14.52 -17.42
N GLU A 80 -31.87 13.19 -17.48
CA GLU A 80 -32.60 12.43 -18.50
C GLU A 80 -34.12 12.63 -18.39
N HIS A 81 -34.68 12.45 -17.20
CA HIS A 81 -36.14 12.60 -17.01
C HIS A 81 -36.59 14.06 -17.03
N SER A 82 -35.87 14.95 -16.33
CA SER A 82 -36.35 16.31 -16.11
C SER A 82 -36.11 17.24 -17.32
N ARG A 83 -35.13 16.94 -18.19
CA ARG A 83 -34.83 17.79 -19.34
C ARG A 83 -35.78 17.52 -20.52
N VAL A 84 -36.17 16.28 -20.76
CA VAL A 84 -37.08 15.94 -21.86
C VAL A 84 -38.50 16.41 -21.57
N GLU A 85 -39.00 16.21 -20.35
CA GLU A 85 -40.36 16.61 -19.95
C GLU A 85 -40.53 18.15 -20.00
N ARG A 86 -39.58 18.90 -19.43
CA ARG A 86 -39.63 20.37 -19.49
C ARG A 86 -39.44 20.94 -20.89
N LEU A 87 -38.63 20.30 -21.74
CA LEU A 87 -38.44 20.75 -23.12
C LEU A 87 -39.72 20.51 -23.94
N ALA A 88 -40.39 19.37 -23.74
CA ALA A 88 -41.66 19.06 -24.40
C ALA A 88 -42.81 19.98 -23.92
N GLU A 89 -42.89 20.26 -22.63
CA GLU A 89 -43.94 21.13 -22.08
C GLU A 89 -43.75 22.59 -22.52
N LYS A 90 -42.50 23.07 -22.60
CA LYS A 90 -42.21 24.49 -22.83
C LYS A 90 -42.05 24.88 -24.31
N GLU A 91 -41.50 24.01 -25.15
CA GLU A 91 -41.34 24.27 -26.59
C GLU A 91 -42.53 23.76 -27.41
N MET A 92 -43.29 22.77 -26.92
CA MET A 92 -44.37 22.12 -27.68
C MET A 92 -45.79 22.32 -27.08
N ASP A 93 -45.94 23.13 -26.02
CA ASP A 93 -47.23 23.39 -25.32
C ASP A 93 -48.03 22.10 -25.00
N MET A 94 -47.31 21.00 -24.75
CA MET A 94 -47.92 19.69 -24.53
C MET A 94 -48.59 19.65 -23.16
N LYS A 95 -49.91 19.86 -23.14
CA LYS A 95 -50.76 19.55 -21.98
C LYS A 95 -50.96 18.05 -21.86
N ARG A 96 -50.85 17.53 -20.63
CA ARG A 96 -51.24 16.16 -20.29
C ARG A 96 -52.73 15.96 -20.61
N PRO A 97 -53.10 15.09 -21.56
CA PRO A 97 -54.49 14.92 -21.95
C PRO A 97 -55.33 14.41 -20.77
N SER A 98 -56.48 15.04 -20.54
CA SER A 98 -57.48 14.62 -19.57
C SER A 98 -58.23 13.39 -20.12
N ARG A 99 -58.89 12.63 -19.25
CA ARG A 99 -59.75 11.47 -19.63
C ARG A 99 -60.84 11.79 -20.65
N GLU A 100 -61.08 13.08 -20.89
CA GLU A 100 -62.09 13.59 -21.83
C GLU A 100 -61.58 13.66 -23.29
N ASP A 101 -60.26 13.56 -23.51
CA ASP A 101 -59.63 13.66 -24.85
C ASP A 101 -59.14 12.31 -25.41
N GLU A 102 -59.38 11.19 -24.70
CA GLU A 102 -59.01 9.84 -25.15
C GLU A 102 -60.02 9.28 -26.16
N VAL A 103 -59.66 9.29 -27.45
CA VAL A 103 -60.42 8.56 -28.48
C VAL A 103 -59.82 7.16 -28.65
N ILE A 104 -60.53 6.14 -28.16
CA ILE A 104 -60.18 4.73 -28.37
C ILE A 104 -60.56 4.36 -29.80
N VAL A 105 -59.56 4.10 -30.64
CA VAL A 105 -59.76 3.56 -31.99
C VAL A 105 -59.68 2.03 -31.92
N LYS A 106 -60.67 1.36 -32.51
CA LYS A 106 -60.89 -0.09 -32.48
C LYS A 106 -60.14 -0.82 -33.58
#